data_AF-A0A392UH89-F1
#
_entry.id   AF-A0A392UH89-F1
#
_cell.length_a   1.000
_cell.length_b   1.000
_cell.length_c   1.000
_cell.angle_alpha   90.00
_cell.angle_beta   90.00
_cell.angle_gamma   90.00
#
_symmetry.space_group_name_H-M   'P 1'
#
loop_
_entity.id
_entity.type
_entity.pdbx_description
1 polymer ?
#
loop_
_entity_poly.entity_id
_entity_poly.type
_entity_poly.pdbx_seq_one_letter_code
_entity_poly.pdbx_strand_id
1 'polypeptide(L)' 'SVVDLTDSEAKFVLPNCFGARGFLEKFPPAVADTEKSIILGMTPAAREAQLVRDTAVVMWLLETALVLNNEETCPAAELK' A
#
# COMPACT_ATOMS: atom_id res chain seq x y z
N SER A 1 -8.60 18.70 3.12
CA SER A 1 -9.41 17.82 3.97
C SER A 1 -8.45 17.03 4.83
N VAL A 2 -8.54 17.12 6.17
CA VAL A 2 -7.69 16.34 7.09
C VAL A 2 -8.38 15.00 7.30
N VAL A 3 -7.70 13.90 6.96
CA VAL A 3 -8.21 12.55 7.19
C VAL A 3 -8.08 12.26 8.69
N ASP A 4 -9.21 12.02 9.36
CA ASP A 4 -9.24 11.61 10.75
C ASP A 4 -8.92 10.12 10.87
N LEU A 5 -7.78 9.79 11.48
CA LEU A 5 -7.31 8.42 11.71
C LEU A 5 -7.91 7.79 12.99
N THR A 6 -8.75 8.54 13.73
CA THR A 6 -9.40 8.08 14.97
C THR A 6 -10.81 7.54 14.76
N ASP A 7 -11.39 7.75 13.57
CA ASP A 7 -12.58 7.02 13.16
C ASP A 7 -12.21 5.53 13.12
N SER A 8 -12.92 4.69 13.89
CA SER A 8 -12.72 3.24 13.85
C SER A 8 -12.91 2.79 12.42
N GLU A 9 -11.80 2.56 11.70
CA GLU A 9 -11.83 2.07 10.33
C GLU A 9 -12.84 0.94 10.24
N ALA A 10 -13.70 0.98 9.21
CA ALA A 10 -14.62 -0.10 8.94
C ALA A 10 -13.80 -1.39 8.93
N LYS A 11 -14.00 -2.25 9.95
CA LYS A 11 -13.25 -3.50 10.11
C LYS A 11 -13.26 -4.17 8.74
N PHE A 12 -12.07 -4.38 8.18
CA PHE A 12 -11.93 -4.95 6.85
C PHE A 12 -12.78 -6.23 6.77
N VAL A 13 -13.91 -6.14 6.06
CA VAL A 13 -14.84 -7.26 5.95
C VAL A 13 -14.27 -8.20 4.92
N LEU A 14 -13.62 -9.25 5.40
CA LEU A 14 -13.20 -10.35 4.55
C LEU A 14 -14.46 -10.96 3.90
N PRO A 15 -14.46 -11.19 2.58
CA PRO A 15 -15.55 -11.92 1.93
C PRO A 15 -15.79 -13.25 2.65
N ASN A 16 -17.06 -13.64 2.82
CA ASN A 16 -17.46 -14.83 3.60
C ASN A 16 -16.72 -16.12 3.20
N CYS A 17 -16.28 -16.22 1.94
CA CYS A 17 -15.50 -17.34 1.45
C CYS A 17 -14.13 -17.50 2.12
N PHE A 18 -13.50 -16.44 2.63
CA PHE A 18 -12.22 -16.53 3.34
C PHE A 18 -12.35 -17.23 4.70
N GLY A 19 -13.53 -17.18 5.31
CA GLY A 19 -13.82 -17.93 6.55
C GLY A 19 -14.21 -19.39 6.33
N ALA A 20 -14.51 -19.78 5.08
CA ALA A 20 -14.88 -21.15 4.77
C ALA A 20 -13.64 -22.05 4.83
N ARG A 21 -13.66 -23.04 5.74
CA ARG A 21 -12.59 -24.01 5.91
C ARG A 21 -12.30 -24.68 4.56
N GLY A 22 -11.03 -24.66 4.15
CA GLY A 22 -10.56 -25.25 2.90
C GLY A 22 -10.91 -24.50 1.62
N PHE A 23 -11.41 -23.26 1.71
CA PHE A 23 -11.66 -22.44 0.52
C PHE A 23 -10.39 -22.25 -0.33
N LEU A 24 -9.27 -21.89 0.28
CA LEU A 24 -7.99 -21.71 -0.42
C LEU A 24 -7.34 -23.03 -0.85
N GLU A 25 -7.75 -24.17 -0.28
CA GLU A 25 -7.32 -25.50 -0.74
C GLU A 25 -8.04 -25.87 -2.03
N LYS A 26 -9.35 -25.54 -2.11
CA LYS A 26 -10.17 -25.75 -3.31
C LYS A 26 -9.88 -24.73 -4.41
N PHE A 27 -9.60 -23.49 -4.03
CA PHE A 27 -9.35 -22.36 -4.91
C PHE A 27 -8.03 -21.69 -4.51
N PRO A 28 -6.88 -22.32 -4.82
CA PRO A 28 -5.59 -21.75 -4.48
C PRO A 28 -5.40 -20.40 -5.19
N PRO A 29 -4.83 -19.41 -4.51
CA PRO A 29 -4.43 -18.16 -5.16
C PRO A 29 -3.54 -18.46 -6.36
N ALA A 30 -3.93 -17.96 -7.53
CA ALA A 30 -3.11 -18.03 -8.73
C ALA A 30 -1.99 -16.98 -8.61
N VAL A 31 -0.86 -17.42 -8.07
CA VAL A 31 0.35 -16.61 -7.91
C VAL A 31 1.41 -17.23 -8.81
N ALA A 32 2.11 -16.41 -9.59
CA ALA A 32 3.20 -16.89 -10.42
C ALA A 32 4.26 -17.61 -9.55
N ASP A 33 4.86 -18.69 -10.06
CA ASP A 33 5.84 -19.47 -9.28
C ASP A 33 7.02 -18.61 -8.79
N THR A 34 7.41 -17.62 -9.59
CA THR A 34 8.41 -16.61 -9.24
C THR A 34 8.00 -15.81 -8.01
N GLU A 35 6.80 -15.24 -8.01
CA GLU A 35 6.29 -14.47 -6.88
C GLU A 35 6.09 -15.35 -5.63
N LYS A 36 5.55 -16.57 -5.81
CA LYS A 36 5.36 -17.53 -4.72
C LYS A 36 6.69 -17.90 -4.06
N SER A 37 7.73 -18.15 -4.84
CA SER A 37 9.08 -18.48 -4.32
C SER A 37 9.73 -17.30 -3.60
N ILE A 38 9.51 -16.07 -4.06
CA ILE A 38 9.96 -14.85 -3.38
C ILE A 38 9.27 -14.71 -2.03
N ILE A 39 7.92 -14.83 -1.99
CA ILE A 39 7.15 -14.65 -0.76
C ILE A 39 7.47 -15.73 0.27
N LEU A 40 7.50 -17.00 -0.13
CA LEU A 40 7.73 -18.11 0.79
C LEU A 40 9.22 -18.27 1.16
N GLY A 41 10.14 -17.83 0.30
CA GLY A 41 11.58 -17.90 0.53
C GLY A 41 12.16 -16.72 1.32
N MET A 42 11.40 -15.64 1.50
CA MET A 42 11.87 -14.45 2.21
C MET A 42 11.87 -14.69 3.73
N THR A 43 13.00 -14.43 4.37
CA THR A 43 13.10 -14.52 5.83
C THR A 43 12.35 -13.37 6.51
N PRO A 44 11.87 -13.56 7.76
CA PRO A 44 11.19 -12.49 8.50
C PRO A 44 12.03 -11.19 8.59
N ALA A 45 13.34 -11.31 8.84
CA ALA A 45 14.25 -10.16 8.92
C ALA A 45 14.42 -9.44 7.57
N ALA A 46 14.51 -10.19 6.46
CA ALA A 46 14.58 -9.60 5.12
C ALA A 46 13.26 -8.87 4.77
N ARG A 47 12.12 -9.45 5.16
CA ARG A 47 10.80 -8.84 4.99
C ARG A 47 10.68 -7.55 5.79
N GLU A 48 11.09 -7.56 7.05
CA GLU A 48 11.09 -6.36 7.90
C GLU A 48 11.93 -5.24 7.29
N ALA A 49 13.16 -5.55 6.86
CA ALA A 49 14.03 -4.57 6.21
C ALA A 49 13.43 -4.03 4.91
N GLN A 50 12.72 -4.86 4.14
CA GLN A 50 12.02 -4.41 2.93
C GLN A 50 10.85 -3.47 3.27
N LEU A 51 10.03 -3.83 4.25
CA LEU A 51 8.89 -3.00 4.67
C LEU A 51 9.32 -1.63 5.18
N VAL A 52 10.42 -1.55 5.92
CA VAL A 52 10.99 -0.27 6.36
C VAL A 52 11.38 0.61 5.17
N ARG A 53 12.05 0.02 4.16
CA ARG A 53 12.42 0.74 2.94
C ARG A 53 11.20 1.20 2.15
N ASP A 54 10.23 0.31 1.94
CA ASP A 54 9.02 0.61 1.18
C ASP A 54 8.21 1.73 1.86
N THR A 55 8.10 1.68 3.20
CA THR A 55 7.45 2.74 3.99
C THR A 55 8.15 4.08 3.80
N ALA A 56 9.49 4.11 3.87
CA ALA A 56 10.26 5.33 3.67
C ALA A 56 10.04 5.92 2.26
N VAL A 57 10.00 5.07 1.23
CA VAL A 57 9.73 5.51 -0.15
C VAL A 57 8.32 6.07 -0.28
N VAL A 58 7.32 5.44 0.32
CA VAL A 58 5.93 5.93 0.30
C VAL A 58 5.82 7.28 1.00
N MET A 59 6.47 7.46 2.15
CA MET A 59 6.51 8.74 2.86
C MET A 59 7.14 9.84 1.99
N TRP A 60 8.25 9.52 1.31
CA TRP A 60 8.92 10.49 0.44
C TRP A 60 8.10 10.83 -0.81
N LEU A 61 7.42 9.84 -1.40
CA LEU A 61 6.49 10.05 -2.51
C LEU A 61 5.32 10.95 -2.07
N LEU A 62 4.79 10.73 -0.88
CA LEU A 62 3.71 11.55 -0.32
C LEU A 62 4.18 13.00 -0.10
N GLU A 63 5.35 13.20 0.49
CA GLU A 63 5.95 14.52 0.67
C GLU A 63 6.11 15.23 -0.69
N THR A 64 6.68 14.54 -1.68
CA THR A 64 6.86 15.07 -3.03
C THR A 64 5.52 15.43 -3.67
N ALA A 65 4.51 14.57 -3.54
CA ALA A 65 3.18 14.84 -4.06
C ALA A 65 2.54 16.07 -3.39
N LEU A 66 2.72 16.26 -2.08
CA LEU A 66 2.20 17.42 -1.36
C LEU A 66 2.94 18.71 -1.75
N VAL A 67 4.26 18.66 -1.91
CA VAL A 67 5.07 19.81 -2.35
C VAL A 67 4.72 20.20 -3.80
N LEU A 68 4.58 19.23 -4.70
CA LEU A 68 4.25 19.48 -6.11
C LEU A 68 2.78 19.85 -6.35
N ASN A 69 1.88 19.47 -5.45
CA ASN A 69 0.47 19.82 -5.50
C ASN A 69 0.18 21.15 -4.78
N ASN A 70 1.21 21.96 -4.48
CA ASN A 70 0.99 23.30 -3.98
C ASN A 70 0.39 24.17 -5.10
N GLU A 71 -0.72 24.83 -4.79
CA GLU A 71 -1.48 25.64 -5.73
C GLU A 71 -0.87 27.04 -5.96
N GLU A 72 0.43 27.19 -5.67
CA GLU A 72 1.25 28.32 -6.14
C GLU A 72 1.48 28.18 -7.66
N THR A 73 0.39 28.30 -8.40
CA THR A 73 0.41 28.62 -9.82
C THR A 73 1.07 29.98 -9.93
N CYS A 74 2.09 30.11 -10.79
CA CYS A 74 2.62 31.42 -11.18
C CYS A 74 1.43 32.36 -11.43
N PRO A 75 1.36 33.54 -10.79
CA PRO A 75 0.27 34.45 -11.04
C PRO A 75 0.21 34.71 -12.54
N ALA A 76 -0.95 34.48 -13.16
CA ALA A 76 -1.15 34.62 -14.60
C ALA A 76 -0.75 36.02 -15.15
N ALA A 77 -0.53 36.99 -14.26
CA ALA A 77 0.06 38.30 -14.53
C ALA A 77 1.52 38.26 -15.02
N GLU A 78 2.27 37.19 -14.78
CA GLU A 78 3.67 37.02 -15.23
C GLU A 78 3.81 36.29 -16.58
N LEU A 79 2.69 35.81 -17.15
CA LEU A 79 2.65 35.18 -18.49
C LEU A 79 2.36 36.21 -19.61
N LYS A 80 3.05 37.35 -19.58
CA LYS A 80 2.97 38.39 -20.63
C LYS A 80 4.22 38.45 -21.50
#